data_AF-A0A0S4TMP0-F1
#
_entry.id   AF-A0A0S4TMP0-F1
#
_cell.length_a   1.000
_cell.length_b   1.000
_cell.length_c   1.000
_cell.angle_alpha   90.00
_cell.angle_beta   90.00
_cell.angle_gamma   90.00
#
_symmetry.space_group_name_H-M   'P 1'
#
loop_
_entity.id
_entity.type
_entity.pdbx_description
1 polymer ?
#
loop_
_entity_poly.entity_id
_entity_poly.type
_entity_poly.pdbx_seq_one_letter_code
_entity_poly.pdbx_strand_id
1 'polypeptide(L)'
;MRFGSLQPVRTKDGDGIHDWEKDAEGRPLAHPCFIALQGGDAPPDWTDPEVRKAFNIDALKAGEKLYIWAASALGRVFIGEEEPAGQDPDSGKLRHRGHPLLVSGGQARICGEFHFNAETETLVVINKSGRYSRYEDRSEKQLEAVAGIIRAAVAPLQLKVGTKYRSNKAPEALVAPSLDPKHRKAPVD
;
A
#
# COMPACT_ATOMS: atom_id res chain seq x y z
N MET A 1 -5.99 12.83 -12.90
CA MET A 1 -5.63 12.34 -11.56
C MET A 1 -4.16 11.94 -11.56
N ARG A 2 -3.39 12.26 -10.52
CA ARG A 2 -1.93 12.00 -10.44
C ARG A 2 -1.58 10.51 -10.34
N PHE A 3 -2.52 9.68 -9.91
CA PHE A 3 -2.41 8.23 -9.82
C PHE A 3 -3.59 7.59 -10.57
N GLY A 4 -3.48 6.28 -10.83
CA GLY A 4 -4.52 5.49 -11.50
C GLY A 4 -5.89 5.50 -10.79
N SER A 5 -6.78 4.68 -11.31
CA SER A 5 -8.19 4.62 -10.89
C SER A 5 -8.36 4.12 -9.46
N LEU A 6 -9.49 4.48 -8.87
CA LEU A 6 -9.85 4.03 -7.53
C LEU A 6 -10.10 2.53 -7.54
N GLN A 7 -9.46 1.83 -6.61
CA GLN A 7 -9.56 0.40 -6.47
C GLN A 7 -10.28 0.05 -5.18
N PRO A 8 -11.35 -0.76 -5.25
CA PRO A 8 -11.95 -1.33 -4.06
C PRO A 8 -10.99 -2.30 -3.40
N VAL A 9 -11.19 -2.49 -2.10
CA VAL A 9 -10.49 -3.55 -1.39
C VAL A 9 -10.99 -4.90 -1.87
N ARG A 10 -10.07 -5.75 -2.33
CA ARG A 10 -10.41 -7.11 -2.76
C ARG A 10 -9.56 -8.13 -2.01
N THR A 11 -10.19 -9.12 -1.41
CA THR A 11 -9.53 -10.31 -0.87
C THR A 11 -9.53 -11.44 -1.92
N LYS A 12 -8.90 -12.57 -1.58
CA LYS A 12 -9.02 -13.79 -2.39
C LYS A 12 -10.48 -14.28 -2.46
N ASP A 13 -11.26 -14.03 -1.41
CA ASP A 13 -12.62 -14.55 -1.20
C ASP A 13 -13.72 -13.60 -1.71
N GLY A 14 -13.36 -12.40 -2.16
CA GLY A 14 -14.32 -11.42 -2.66
C GLY A 14 -13.89 -9.98 -2.41
N ASP A 15 -14.86 -9.09 -2.26
CA ASP A 15 -14.61 -7.72 -1.86
C ASP A 15 -14.57 -7.62 -0.34
N GLY A 16 -13.65 -6.81 0.20
CA GLY A 16 -13.62 -6.49 1.63
C GLY A 16 -12.24 -6.56 2.27
N ILE A 17 -12.25 -6.43 3.59
CA ILE A 17 -11.09 -6.58 4.49
C ILE A 17 -11.23 -7.89 5.26
N HIS A 18 -10.09 -8.48 5.64
CA HIS A 18 -10.11 -9.70 6.42
C HIS A 18 -10.63 -9.46 7.84
N ASP A 19 -11.18 -10.49 8.48
CA ASP A 19 -11.80 -10.34 9.80
C ASP A 19 -10.79 -9.97 10.90
N TRP A 20 -9.54 -10.41 10.78
CA TRP A 20 -8.45 -9.99 11.69
C TRP A 20 -7.97 -8.55 11.47
N GLU A 21 -8.50 -7.87 10.45
CA GLU A 21 -8.28 -6.45 10.18
C GLU A 21 -9.48 -5.60 10.60
N LYS A 22 -10.49 -6.19 11.26
CA LYS A 22 -11.70 -5.52 11.75
C LYS A 22 -11.77 -5.48 13.28
N ASP A 23 -12.49 -4.50 13.80
CA ASP A 23 -12.97 -4.49 15.19
C ASP A 23 -14.23 -5.37 15.37
N ALA A 24 -14.74 -5.41 16.60
CA ALA A 24 -15.93 -6.20 16.94
C ALA A 24 -17.21 -5.74 16.21
N GLU A 25 -17.25 -4.49 15.77
CA GLU A 25 -18.35 -3.90 14.99
C GLU A 25 -18.14 -4.08 13.47
N GLY A 26 -17.07 -4.75 13.05
CA GLY A 26 -16.75 -5.02 11.65
C GLY A 26 -16.09 -3.85 10.91
N ARG A 27 -15.69 -2.78 11.62
CA ARG A 27 -15.01 -1.62 11.04
C ARG A 27 -13.51 -1.90 10.91
N PRO A 28 -12.81 -1.30 9.94
CA PRO A 28 -11.37 -1.44 9.82
C PRO A 28 -10.65 -0.97 11.09
N LEU A 29 -9.70 -1.77 11.58
CA LEU A 29 -8.83 -1.35 12.68
C LEU A 29 -8.02 -0.10 12.31
N ALA A 30 -7.66 0.71 13.31
CA ALA A 30 -6.67 1.76 13.10
C ALA A 30 -5.31 1.12 12.77
N HIS A 31 -4.61 1.63 11.75
CA HIS A 31 -3.25 1.20 11.50
C HIS A 31 -2.36 1.66 12.68
N PRO A 32 -1.69 0.76 13.40
CA PRO A 32 -1.04 1.13 14.67
C PRO A 32 0.20 2.00 14.48
N CYS A 33 0.91 1.84 13.35
CA CYS A 33 2.08 2.65 13.03
C CYS A 33 2.12 2.97 11.53
N PHE A 34 1.72 4.18 11.13
CA PHE A 34 1.80 4.63 9.74
C PHE A 34 2.11 6.13 9.65
N ILE A 35 2.60 6.57 8.49
CA ILE A 35 2.94 7.95 8.20
C ILE A 35 2.22 8.39 6.93
N ALA A 36 1.58 9.55 6.97
CA ALA A 36 1.16 10.26 5.77
C ALA A 36 2.34 11.05 5.21
N LEU A 37 2.80 10.74 3.99
CA LEU A 37 3.92 11.42 3.35
C LEU A 37 3.52 12.76 2.71
N GLN A 38 2.23 13.04 2.63
CA GLN A 38 1.67 14.23 1.99
C GLN A 38 0.41 14.69 2.73
N GLY A 39 0.20 16.01 2.79
CA GLY A 39 -1.03 16.61 3.31
C GLY A 39 -0.97 17.07 4.77
N GLY A 40 0.22 17.14 5.37
CA GLY A 40 0.51 17.95 6.56
C GLY A 40 1.33 19.19 6.20
N ASP A 41 1.50 20.11 7.15
CA ASP A 41 2.23 21.37 6.95
C ASP A 41 3.76 21.18 6.74
N ALA A 42 4.28 20.00 7.08
CA ALA A 42 5.70 19.65 6.98
C ALA A 42 5.91 18.18 6.57
N PRO A 43 7.07 17.82 5.96
CA PRO A 43 7.47 16.43 5.76
C PRO A 43 7.63 15.68 7.11
N PRO A 44 7.65 14.33 7.10
CA PRO A 44 7.87 13.55 8.32
C PRO A 44 9.17 13.95 9.02
N ASP A 45 9.11 14.16 10.34
CA ASP A 45 10.30 14.35 11.16
C ASP A 45 10.95 13.00 11.47
N TRP A 46 12.04 12.68 10.77
CA TRP A 46 12.76 11.43 10.95
C TRP A 46 13.57 11.34 12.25
N THR A 47 13.58 12.40 13.07
CA THR A 47 14.12 12.39 14.43
C THR A 47 13.06 11.97 15.46
N ASP A 48 11.77 12.05 15.12
CA ASP A 48 10.66 11.60 15.96
C ASP A 48 10.68 10.06 16.10
N PRO A 49 10.74 9.52 17.33
CA PRO A 49 10.66 8.08 17.58
C PRO A 49 9.41 7.40 17.00
N GLU A 50 8.24 8.06 16.98
CA GLU A 50 7.01 7.45 16.45
C GLU A 50 7.03 7.37 14.91
N VAL A 51 7.65 8.35 14.23
CA VAL A 51 7.90 8.28 12.79
C VAL A 51 8.88 7.13 12.49
N ARG A 52 9.97 7.02 13.25
CA ARG A 52 10.94 5.92 13.10
C ARG A 52 10.34 4.55 13.38
N LYS A 53 9.41 4.46 14.33
CA LYS A 53 8.69 3.23 14.63
C LYS A 53 7.78 2.81 13.49
N ALA A 54 7.09 3.77 12.85
CA ALA A 54 6.24 3.51 11.69
C ALA A 54 6.99 3.15 10.41
N PHE A 55 8.26 3.57 10.28
CA PHE A 55 9.15 3.14 9.21
C PHE A 55 10.60 3.01 9.69
N ASN A 56 10.95 1.84 10.22
CA ASN A 56 12.29 1.52 10.69
C ASN A 56 13.11 0.95 9.53
N ILE A 57 13.95 1.80 8.93
CA ILE A 57 14.78 1.43 7.79
C ILE A 57 15.79 0.33 8.12
N ASP A 58 16.32 0.30 9.34
CA ASP A 58 17.33 -0.68 9.72
C ASP A 58 16.70 -2.06 9.91
N ALA A 59 15.49 -2.12 10.48
CA ALA A 59 14.71 -3.36 10.55
C ALA A 59 14.29 -3.87 9.15
N LEU A 60 13.99 -2.96 8.21
CA LEU A 60 13.74 -3.34 6.82
C LEU A 60 15.02 -3.90 6.15
N LYS A 61 16.17 -3.26 6.36
CA LYS A 61 17.47 -3.74 5.86
C LYS A 61 17.83 -5.12 6.39
N ALA A 62 17.57 -5.36 7.67
CA ALA A 62 17.81 -6.64 8.33
C ALA A 62 16.78 -7.72 7.95
N GLY A 63 15.69 -7.36 7.26
CA GLY A 63 14.61 -8.29 6.92
C GLY A 63 13.74 -8.68 8.12
N GLU A 64 13.84 -7.95 9.23
CA GLU A 64 13.09 -8.18 10.46
C GLU A 64 11.65 -7.67 10.35
N LYS A 65 11.43 -6.62 9.56
CA LYS A 65 10.14 -5.99 9.34
C LYS A 65 9.82 -5.81 7.86
N LEU A 66 8.54 -5.95 7.56
CA LEU A 66 7.98 -5.70 6.22
C LEU A 66 7.24 -4.37 6.23
N TYR A 67 7.31 -3.66 5.11
CA TYR A 67 6.67 -2.35 4.97
C TYR A 67 5.89 -2.25 3.67
N ILE A 68 4.78 -1.55 3.75
CA ILE A 68 3.83 -1.35 2.68
C ILE A 68 3.49 0.13 2.50
N TRP A 69 2.95 0.45 1.34
CA TRP A 69 2.50 1.80 1.01
C TRP A 69 1.18 1.79 0.24
N ALA A 70 0.43 2.89 0.35
CA ALA A 70 -0.83 3.08 -0.35
C ALA A 70 -1.03 4.55 -0.74
N ALA A 71 -1.47 4.81 -1.96
CA ALA A 71 -2.03 6.10 -2.37
C ALA A 71 -3.55 6.04 -2.20
N SER A 72 -4.12 6.85 -1.30
CA SER A 72 -5.55 6.85 -1.02
C SER A 72 -6.39 7.42 -2.15
N ALA A 73 -7.72 7.37 -1.99
CA ALA A 73 -8.66 7.98 -2.92
C ALA A 73 -8.41 9.48 -3.18
N LEU A 74 -7.93 10.20 -2.16
CA LEU A 74 -7.57 11.62 -2.26
C LEU A 74 -6.16 11.85 -2.83
N GLY A 75 -5.42 10.78 -3.12
CA GLY A 75 -4.04 10.86 -3.62
C GLY A 75 -3.01 11.20 -2.54
N ARG A 76 -3.32 10.95 -1.26
CA ARG A 76 -2.32 11.02 -0.18
C ARG A 76 -1.57 9.69 -0.14
N VAL A 77 -0.24 9.73 -0.08
CA VAL A 77 0.59 8.53 0.05
C VAL A 77 0.86 8.25 1.51
N PHE A 78 0.58 7.02 1.93
CA PHE A 78 0.83 6.50 3.27
C PHE A 78 1.85 5.37 3.20
N ILE A 79 2.68 5.26 4.23
CA ILE A 79 3.58 4.13 4.47
C ILE A 79 3.38 3.60 5.88
N GLY A 80 3.61 2.30 6.08
CA GLY A 80 3.54 1.69 7.39
C GLY A 80 4.02 0.25 7.38
N GLU A 81 4.17 -0.33 8.57
CA GLU A 81 4.56 -1.72 8.75
C GLU A 81 3.45 -2.67 8.30
N GLU A 82 3.81 -3.76 7.61
CA GLU A 82 2.92 -4.90 7.36
C GLU A 82 2.92 -5.82 8.60
N GLU A 83 2.27 -5.31 9.66
CA GLU A 83 2.34 -5.88 11.01
C GLU A 83 1.77 -7.31 11.06
N PRO A 84 2.46 -8.25 11.72
CA PRO A 84 1.91 -9.58 12.02
C PRO A 84 0.59 -9.52 12.81
N ALA A 85 -0.37 -10.36 12.44
CA ALA A 85 -1.72 -10.41 13.02
C ALA A 85 -2.05 -11.81 13.58
N GLY A 86 -1.03 -12.48 14.14
CA GLY A 86 -1.13 -13.88 14.57
C GLY A 86 -1.07 -14.86 13.41
N GLN A 87 -1.42 -16.11 13.68
CA GLN A 87 -1.40 -17.19 12.68
C GLN A 87 -2.83 -17.53 12.24
N ASP A 88 -2.93 -17.94 10.98
CA ASP A 88 -4.11 -18.59 10.46
C ASP A 88 -4.28 -19.96 11.12
N PRO A 89 -5.41 -20.26 11.79
CA PRO A 89 -5.57 -21.48 12.56
C PRO A 89 -5.62 -22.73 11.67
N ASP A 90 -6.06 -22.59 10.41
CA ASP A 90 -6.20 -23.71 9.49
C ASP A 90 -4.89 -24.03 8.77
N SER A 91 -4.15 -23.01 8.35
CA SER A 91 -2.93 -23.17 7.54
C SER A 91 -1.62 -22.92 8.30
N GLY A 92 -1.67 -22.42 9.52
CA GLY A 92 -0.50 -22.02 10.31
C GLY A 92 0.27 -20.82 9.75
N LYS A 93 -0.17 -20.24 8.63
CA LYS A 93 0.52 -19.13 7.98
C LYS A 93 0.38 -17.86 8.80
N LEU A 94 1.46 -17.08 8.89
CA LEU A 94 1.42 -15.77 9.52
C LEU A 94 0.45 -14.86 8.75
N ARG A 95 -0.51 -14.30 9.48
CA ARG A 95 -1.40 -13.26 8.96
C ARG A 95 -0.71 -11.92 9.12
N HIS A 96 -1.03 -11.01 8.22
CA HIS A 96 -0.57 -9.64 8.29
C HIS A 96 -1.75 -8.68 8.19
N ARG A 97 -1.67 -7.60 8.95
CA ARG A 97 -2.41 -6.37 8.69
C ARG A 97 -1.74 -5.68 7.52
N GLY A 98 -2.49 -5.13 6.57
CA GLY A 98 -1.82 -4.35 5.54
C GLY A 98 -2.64 -3.27 4.88
N HIS A 99 -2.53 -3.14 3.54
CA HIS A 99 -2.95 -1.95 2.79
C HIS A 99 -4.30 -1.35 3.16
N PRO A 100 -5.37 -2.12 3.45
CA PRO A 100 -6.64 -1.53 3.84
C PRO A 100 -6.54 -0.68 5.09
N LEU A 101 -5.73 -1.05 6.08
CA LEU A 101 -5.59 -0.24 7.29
C LEU A 101 -4.90 1.11 7.01
N LEU A 102 -3.98 1.18 6.05
CA LEU A 102 -3.35 2.45 5.63
C LEU A 102 -4.34 3.45 5.02
N VAL A 103 -5.47 2.97 4.51
CA VAL A 103 -6.52 3.79 3.90
C VAL A 103 -7.85 3.66 4.63
N SER A 104 -7.83 3.23 5.90
CA SER A 104 -9.01 3.09 6.77
C SER A 104 -10.13 2.26 6.14
N GLY A 105 -9.77 1.13 5.51
CA GLY A 105 -10.65 0.21 4.78
C GLY A 105 -11.22 0.76 3.48
N GLY A 106 -10.81 1.95 3.06
CA GLY A 106 -11.31 2.63 1.87
C GLY A 106 -10.66 2.17 0.57
N GLN A 107 -11.07 2.82 -0.52
CA GLN A 107 -10.47 2.63 -1.83
C GLN A 107 -9.08 3.26 -1.90
N ALA A 108 -8.19 2.64 -2.69
CA ALA A 108 -6.86 3.15 -2.95
C ALA A 108 -6.61 3.24 -4.46
N ARG A 109 -5.75 4.16 -4.90
CA ARG A 109 -5.41 4.34 -6.33
C ARG A 109 -4.35 3.36 -6.80
N ILE A 110 -3.34 3.19 -5.95
CA ILE A 110 -2.22 2.30 -6.19
C ILE A 110 -1.59 1.97 -4.83
N CYS A 111 -1.21 0.71 -4.65
CA CYS A 111 -0.63 0.22 -3.41
C CYS A 111 0.55 -0.70 -3.72
N GLY A 112 1.39 -0.92 -2.72
CA GLY A 112 2.57 -1.73 -2.92
C GLY A 112 3.36 -2.03 -1.65
N GLU A 113 4.52 -2.63 -1.86
CA GLU A 113 5.45 -3.08 -0.82
C GLU A 113 6.81 -2.37 -1.01
N PHE A 114 7.62 -2.37 0.04
CA PHE A 114 9.02 -1.94 0.01
C PHE A 114 9.94 -3.14 0.13
N HIS A 115 10.98 -3.19 -0.69
CA HIS A 115 12.14 -4.06 -0.46
C HIS A 115 13.39 -3.20 -0.30
N PHE A 116 14.38 -3.71 0.43
CA PHE A 116 15.72 -3.13 0.41
C PHE A 116 16.66 -4.00 -0.42
N ASN A 117 17.35 -3.40 -1.39
CA ASN A 117 18.44 -4.05 -2.10
C ASN A 117 19.75 -3.70 -1.41
N ALA A 118 20.34 -4.67 -0.71
CA ALA A 118 21.59 -4.48 0.03
C ALA A 118 22.80 -4.21 -0.87
N GLU A 119 22.88 -4.85 -2.05
CA GLU A 119 24.00 -4.70 -2.98
C GLU A 119 24.11 -3.28 -3.54
N THR A 120 22.97 -2.61 -3.74
CA THR A 120 22.89 -1.26 -4.31
C THR A 120 22.50 -0.19 -3.29
N GLU A 121 22.34 -0.58 -2.02
CA GLU A 121 21.82 0.24 -0.92
C GLU A 121 20.56 1.04 -1.30
N THR A 122 19.63 0.38 -1.98
CA THR A 122 18.46 1.02 -2.57
C THR A 122 17.17 0.56 -1.91
N LEU A 123 16.37 1.52 -1.43
CA LEU A 123 14.96 1.31 -1.09
C LEU A 123 14.16 1.19 -2.39
N VAL A 124 13.63 0.00 -2.65
CA VAL A 124 12.88 -0.32 -3.87
C VAL A 124 11.38 -0.23 -3.59
N VAL A 125 10.72 0.69 -4.30
CA VAL A 125 9.25 0.86 -4.27
C VAL A 125 8.62 -0.06 -5.30
N ILE A 126 7.74 -0.97 -4.86
CA ILE A 126 7.14 -2.01 -5.71
C ILE A 126 5.62 -1.85 -5.71
N ASN A 127 4.94 -1.77 -6.86
CA ASN A 127 3.47 -1.67 -6.94
C ASN A 127 2.72 -3.00 -6.75
N LYS A 128 3.26 -3.87 -5.90
CA LYS A 128 2.71 -5.20 -5.64
C LYS A 128 1.83 -5.14 -4.40
N SER A 129 0.52 -5.11 -4.62
CA SER A 129 -0.48 -5.24 -3.56
C SER A 129 -1.55 -6.22 -4.02
N GLY A 130 -1.53 -7.46 -3.53
CA GLY A 130 -2.49 -8.50 -3.95
C GLY A 130 -3.96 -8.08 -3.83
N ARG A 131 -4.25 -7.08 -2.99
CA ARG A 131 -5.59 -6.56 -2.68
C ARG A 131 -6.04 -5.37 -3.53
N TYR A 132 -5.11 -4.60 -4.09
CA TYR A 132 -5.39 -3.40 -4.89
C TYR A 132 -4.64 -3.45 -6.22
N SER A 133 -4.88 -4.52 -6.98
CA SER A 133 -4.16 -4.80 -8.23
C SER A 133 -5.00 -5.15 -9.45
N ARG A 134 -6.23 -4.63 -9.55
CA ARG A 134 -7.14 -5.05 -10.62
C ARG A 134 -7.12 -4.18 -11.87
N TYR A 135 -6.76 -2.89 -11.79
CA TYR A 135 -6.88 -1.99 -12.93
C TYR A 135 -5.60 -1.89 -13.74
N GLU A 136 -5.78 -1.80 -15.05
CA GLU A 136 -4.71 -1.69 -16.06
C GLU A 136 -3.96 -0.36 -16.00
N ASP A 137 -4.62 0.70 -15.53
CA ASP A 137 -4.10 2.06 -15.54
C ASP A 137 -3.09 2.35 -14.42
N ARG A 138 -2.76 1.35 -13.60
CA ARG A 138 -1.60 1.34 -12.71
C ARG A 138 -0.33 1.02 -13.48
N SER A 139 0.10 1.94 -14.33
CA SER A 139 1.34 1.79 -15.08
C SER A 139 2.59 2.08 -14.25
N GLU A 140 3.75 1.76 -14.81
CA GLU A 140 5.06 2.14 -14.27
C GLU A 140 5.18 3.65 -14.03
N LYS A 141 4.59 4.47 -14.90
CA LYS A 141 4.52 5.94 -14.70
C LYS A 141 3.81 6.32 -13.39
N GLN A 142 2.76 5.58 -13.01
CA GLN A 142 2.07 5.84 -11.74
C GLN A 142 2.90 5.39 -10.54
N LEU A 143 3.64 4.29 -10.66
CA LEU A 143 4.60 3.87 -9.64
C LEU A 143 5.70 4.92 -9.46
N GLU A 144 6.27 5.45 -10.55
CA GLU A 144 7.26 6.53 -10.48
C GLU A 144 6.72 7.79 -9.82
N ALA A 145 5.46 8.16 -10.07
CA ALA A 145 4.84 9.30 -9.42
C ALA A 145 4.76 9.14 -7.89
N VAL A 146 4.53 7.92 -7.40
CA VAL A 146 4.54 7.58 -5.97
C VAL A 146 5.97 7.53 -5.44
N ALA A 147 6.89 6.91 -6.17
CA ALA A 147 8.29 6.83 -5.79
C ALA A 147 8.93 8.22 -5.67
N GLY A 148 8.54 9.19 -6.50
CA GLY A 148 8.97 10.58 -6.36
C GLY A 148 8.55 11.22 -5.03
N ILE A 149 7.35 10.91 -4.53
CA ILE A 149 6.87 11.38 -3.22
C ILE A 149 7.66 10.74 -2.10
N ILE A 150 7.83 9.41 -2.18
CA ILE A 150 8.59 8.65 -1.18
C ILE A 150 10.04 9.15 -1.14
N ARG A 151 10.68 9.33 -2.30
CA ARG A 151 12.05 9.84 -2.43
C ARG A 151 12.22 11.20 -1.77
N ALA A 152 11.28 12.12 -1.98
CA ALA A 152 11.31 13.42 -1.32
C ALA A 152 11.13 13.29 0.20
N ALA A 153 10.21 12.44 0.65
CA ALA A 153 9.93 12.27 2.07
C ALA A 153 11.11 11.62 2.82
N VAL A 154 11.78 10.63 2.23
CA VAL A 154 12.91 9.90 2.86
C VAL A 154 14.27 10.51 2.57
N ALA A 155 14.34 11.65 1.86
CA ALA A 155 15.61 12.31 1.52
C ALA A 155 16.53 12.58 2.73
N PRO A 156 16.02 12.98 3.92
CA PRO A 156 16.87 13.15 5.11
C PRO A 156 17.56 11.86 5.59
N LEU A 157 17.03 10.68 5.22
CA LEU A 157 17.64 9.38 5.51
C LEU A 157 18.78 9.03 4.54
N GLN A 158 19.02 9.85 3.51
CA GLN A 158 20.08 9.68 2.51
C GLN A 158 20.03 8.33 1.75
N LEU A 159 18.82 7.79 1.57
CA LEU A 159 18.60 6.52 0.88
C LEU A 159 18.52 6.73 -0.64
N LYS A 160 19.10 5.80 -1.41
CA LYS A 160 18.75 5.66 -2.83
C LYS A 160 17.34 5.09 -2.93
N VAL A 161 16.51 5.65 -3.80
CA VAL A 161 15.14 5.17 -4.03
C VAL A 161 14.94 4.81 -5.49
N GLY A 162 14.72 3.52 -5.73
CA GLY A 162 14.41 2.93 -7.03
C GLY A 162 12.99 2.37 -7.08
N THR A 163 12.57 1.93 -8.25
CA THR A 163 11.26 1.30 -8.46
C THR A 163 11.39 -0.09 -9.05
N LYS A 164 10.38 -0.92 -8.83
CA LYS A 164 10.22 -2.19 -9.53
C LYS A 164 8.75 -2.40 -9.87
N TYR A 165 8.42 -2.24 -11.14
CA TYR A 165 7.06 -2.50 -11.61
C TYR A 165 6.76 -4.00 -11.63
N ARG A 166 5.58 -4.37 -11.12
CA ARG A 166 5.05 -5.75 -11.13
C ARG A 166 3.54 -5.75 -11.42
N SER A 167 3.16 -6.22 -12.61
CA SER A 167 1.79 -6.66 -12.87
C SER A 167 1.68 -8.17 -12.59
N ASN A 168 1.42 -8.57 -11.34
CA ASN A 168 1.22 -10.01 -11.02
C ASN A 168 -0.11 -10.58 -11.55
N LYS A 169 -0.76 -9.85 -12.46
CA LYS A 169 -2.01 -10.23 -13.13
C LYS A 169 -1.74 -10.23 -14.61
N ALA A 170 -2.16 -11.30 -15.27
CA ALA A 170 -2.17 -11.35 -16.72
C ALA A 170 -3.05 -10.21 -17.25
N PRO A 171 -2.74 -9.62 -18.41
CA PRO A 171 -3.49 -8.49 -18.98
C PRO A 171 -5.00 -8.72 -19.01
N GLU A 172 -5.44 -9.95 -19.32
CA GLU A 172 -6.84 -10.36 -19.36
C GLU A 172 -7.55 -10.38 -18.00
N ALA A 173 -6.80 -10.44 -16.89
CA ALA A 173 -7.33 -10.35 -15.53
C ALA A 173 -7.44 -8.90 -15.04
N LEU A 174 -6.90 -7.94 -15.79
CA LEU A 174 -7.01 -6.52 -15.50
C LEU A 174 -8.33 -5.96 -16.04
N VAL A 175 -8.83 -4.94 -15.37
CA VAL A 175 -10.08 -4.26 -15.73
C VAL A 175 -9.76 -2.83 -16.12
N ALA A 176 -10.19 -2.43 -17.31
CA ALA A 176 -10.22 -1.03 -17.68
C ALA A 176 -11.18 -0.30 -16.73
N PRO A 177 -10.82 0.88 -16.17
CA PRO A 177 -11.68 1.61 -15.24
C PRO A 177 -13.10 1.86 -15.76
N SER A 178 -13.24 2.13 -17.06
CA SER A 178 -14.53 2.33 -17.73
C SER A 178 -15.40 1.07 -17.81
N LEU A 179 -14.79 -0.10 -17.69
CA LEU A 179 -15.47 -1.39 -17.78
C LEU A 179 -15.80 -1.98 -16.41
N ASP A 180 -15.44 -1.31 -15.31
CA ASP A 180 -15.71 -1.77 -13.96
C ASP A 180 -17.22 -1.92 -13.71
N PRO A 181 -17.70 -3.14 -13.42
CA PRO A 181 -19.10 -3.39 -13.10
C PRO A 181 -19.64 -2.52 -11.94
N LYS A 182 -18.80 -2.09 -11.00
CA LYS A 182 -19.21 -1.23 -9.87
C LYS A 182 -19.56 0.20 -10.27
N HIS A 183 -19.14 0.64 -11.47
CA HIS A 183 -19.41 1.96 -12.02
C HIS A 183 -20.37 1.92 -13.21
N ARG A 184 -20.81 0.74 -13.64
CA ARG A 184 -21.92 0.63 -14.58
C ARG A 184 -23.19 1.05 -13.85
N LYS A 185 -23.80 2.16 -14.28
CA LYS A 185 -25.17 2.49 -13.87
C LYS A 185 -26.04 1.27 -14.19
N ALA A 186 -26.89 0.86 -13.25
CA ALA A 186 -27.93 -0.12 -13.56
C ALA A 186 -28.71 0.39 -14.79
N PRO A 187 -29.18 -0.51 -15.69
CA PRO A 187 -30.14 -0.12 -16.69
C PRO A 187 -31.27 0.62 -15.97
N VAL A 188 -31.56 1.83 -16.43
CA VAL A 188 -32.78 2.51 -16.02
C VAL A 188 -33.87 1.81 -16.82
N ASP A 189 -34.67 0.99 -16.16
CA ASP A 189 -35.88 0.39 -16.73
C ASP A 189 -36.90 1.49 -17.10
#